data_AF-A0A090AGN8-F1
#
_entry.id   AF-A0A090AGN8-F1
#
_cell.length_a   1.000
_cell.length_b   1.000
_cell.length_c   1.000
_cell.angle_alpha   90.00
_cell.angle_beta   90.00
_cell.angle_gamma   90.00
#
_symmetry.space_group_name_H-M   'P 1'
#
loop_
_entity.id
_entity.type
_entity.pdbx_description
1 polymer ?
#
loop_
_entity_poly.entity_id
_entity_poly.type
_entity_poly.pdbx_seq_one_letter_code
_entity_poly.pdbx_strand_id
1 'polypeptide(L)'
;MVATVPVTELIQAAACKTQVIISTQSPTLVNHFAPEDIIVVNREEGASTFRRLSSNELENWLEDYSLGELWVKDVIAGGPRHE
;
A
#
# COMPACT_ATOMS: atom_id res chain seq x y z
N MET A 1 4.03 22.68 22.23
CA MET A 1 4.06 21.83 21.03
C MET A 1 3.30 20.56 21.34
N VAL A 2 2.16 20.33 20.70
CA VAL A 2 1.52 19.01 20.71
C VAL A 2 2.23 18.21 19.62
N ALA A 3 2.95 17.15 20.00
CA ALA A 3 3.56 16.25 19.04
C ALA A 3 2.45 15.33 18.51
N THR A 4 1.93 15.64 17.33
CA THR A 4 1.03 14.74 16.61
C THR A 4 1.88 13.59 16.08
N VAL A 5 1.77 12.41 16.66
CA VAL A 5 2.43 11.19 16.16
C VAL A 5 1.68 10.76 14.89
N PRO A 6 2.37 10.60 13.74
CA PRO A 6 1.76 10.04 12.53
C PRO A 6 1.11 8.69 12.83
N VAL A 7 -0.08 8.45 12.27
CA VAL A 7 -0.80 7.17 12.47
C VAL A 7 0.04 5.95 12.10
N THR A 8 0.97 6.13 11.15
CA THR A 8 1.95 5.11 10.71
C THR A 8 2.91 4.68 11.82
N GLU A 9 3.39 5.61 12.64
CA GLU A 9 4.26 5.28 13.77
C GLU A 9 3.51 4.46 14.83
N LEU A 10 2.22 4.78 15.07
CA LEU A 10 1.38 4.00 15.97
C LEU A 10 1.12 2.58 15.43
N ILE A 11 0.91 2.47 14.11
CA ILE A 11 0.76 1.18 13.42
C ILE A 11 2.02 0.33 13.58
N GLN A 12 3.20 0.90 13.32
CA GLN A 12 4.47 0.18 13.46
C GLN A 12 4.73 -0.25 14.91
N ALA A 13 4.45 0.62 15.88
CA ALA A 13 4.56 0.28 17.30
C ALA A 13 3.62 -0.87 17.72
N ALA A 14 2.41 -0.92 17.16
CA ALA A 14 1.48 -2.03 17.38
C ALA A 14 1.95 -3.33 16.69
N ALA A 15 2.51 -3.22 15.49
CA ALA A 15 3.03 -4.36 14.72
C ALA A 15 4.18 -5.11 15.44
N CYS A 16 4.94 -4.42 16.31
CA CYS A 16 5.95 -5.06 17.16
C CYS A 16 5.37 -6.02 18.22
N LYS A 17 4.06 -5.94 18.51
CA LYS A 17 3.40 -6.74 19.55
C LYS A 17 2.39 -7.74 19.01
N THR A 18 1.81 -7.48 17.85
CA THR A 18 0.79 -8.31 17.22
C THR A 18 0.80 -8.13 15.71
N GLN A 19 0.24 -9.08 14.97
CA GLN A 19 -0.05 -8.87 13.56
C GLN A 19 -1.10 -7.79 13.37
N VAL A 20 -0.82 -6.85 12.47
CA VAL A 20 -1.72 -5.74 12.10
C VAL A 20 -2.01 -5.85 10.60
N ILE A 21 -3.29 -5.88 10.24
CA ILE A 21 -3.78 -5.89 8.85
C ILE A 21 -4.60 -4.62 8.65
N ILE A 22 -4.26 -3.83 7.63
CA ILE A 22 -4.90 -2.54 7.34
C ILE A 22 -5.37 -2.53 5.90
N SER A 23 -6.63 -2.16 5.69
CA SER A 23 -7.17 -1.76 4.40
C SER A 23 -7.19 -0.24 4.31
N THR A 24 -6.66 0.33 3.22
CA THR A 24 -6.63 1.79 3.02
C THR A 24 -7.01 2.15 1.59
N GLN A 25 -7.52 3.36 1.42
CA GLN A 25 -7.74 4.07 0.13
C GLN A 25 -6.88 5.34 0.08
N SER A 26 -5.89 5.48 0.98
CA SER A 26 -5.01 6.65 1.09
C SER A 26 -3.65 6.36 0.44
N PRO A 27 -3.32 7.01 -0.69
CA PRO A 27 -1.99 6.92 -1.29
C PRO A 27 -0.89 7.42 -0.35
N THR A 28 -1.20 8.44 0.45
CA THR A 28 -0.27 8.97 1.46
C THR A 28 0.10 7.93 2.50
N LEU A 29 -0.86 7.11 2.95
CA LEU A 29 -0.57 6.04 3.90
C LEU A 29 0.31 4.94 3.27
N VAL A 30 0.05 4.60 2.00
CA VAL A 30 0.81 3.61 1.24
C VAL A 30 2.29 3.99 1.10
N ASN A 31 2.61 5.29 1.00
CA ASN A 31 4.00 5.77 0.92
C ASN A 31 4.87 5.43 2.14
N HIS A 32 4.28 4.99 3.25
CA HIS A 32 5.00 4.66 4.47
C HIS A 32 5.33 3.17 4.63
N PHE A 33 5.09 2.36 3.59
CA PHE A 33 5.31 0.91 3.60
C PHE A 33 6.21 0.49 2.44
N ALA A 34 6.88 -0.65 2.58
CA ALA A 34 7.61 -1.27 1.48
C ALA A 34 6.64 -2.01 0.55
N PRO A 35 6.99 -2.25 -0.72
CA PRO A 35 6.16 -3.06 -1.63
C PRO A 35 5.75 -4.41 -1.04
N GLU A 36 6.66 -5.08 -0.32
CA GLU A 36 6.45 -6.40 0.26
C GLU A 36 5.39 -6.42 1.37
N ASP A 37 5.14 -5.27 1.99
CA ASP A 37 4.12 -5.08 3.02
C ASP A 37 2.72 -4.87 2.42
N ILE A 38 2.62 -4.67 1.10
CA ILE A 38 1.37 -4.27 0.43
C ILE A 38 0.81 -5.43 -0.39
N ILE A 39 -0.47 -5.73 -0.14
CA ILE A 39 -1.28 -6.65 -0.94
C ILE A 39 -2.37 -5.83 -1.63
N VAL A 40 -2.33 -5.83 -2.95
CA VAL A 40 -3.40 -5.30 -3.80
C VAL A 40 -4.49 -6.34 -3.91
N VAL A 41 -5.73 -5.92 -3.65
CA VAL A 41 -6.90 -6.77 -3.73
C VAL A 41 -7.81 -6.24 -4.82
N ASN A 42 -8.01 -7.03 -5.86
CA ASN A 42 -8.92 -6.72 -6.96
C ASN A 42 -10.04 -7.73 -7.04
N ARG A 43 -11.06 -7.40 -7.85
CA ARG A 43 -12.11 -8.32 -8.22
C ARG A 43 -11.96 -8.65 -9.70
N GLU A 44 -11.83 -9.93 -10.01
CA GLU A 44 -11.64 -10.46 -11.36
C GLU A 44 -12.47 -11.74 -11.52
N GLU A 45 -13.28 -11.80 -12.59
CA GLU A 45 -14.17 -12.91 -12.92
C GLU A 45 -15.08 -13.38 -11.76
N GLY A 46 -15.57 -12.45 -10.94
CA GLY A 46 -16.44 -12.68 -9.80
C GLY A 46 -15.72 -13.09 -8.51
N ALA A 47 -14.39 -13.16 -8.52
CA ALA A 47 -13.56 -13.57 -7.39
C ALA A 47 -12.56 -12.49 -6.97
N SER A 48 -12.11 -12.53 -5.71
CA SER A 48 -11.06 -11.62 -5.24
C SER A 48 -9.68 -12.18 -5.56
N THR A 49 -8.86 -11.39 -6.24
CA THR A 49 -7.45 -11.69 -6.51
C THR A 49 -6.57 -10.90 -5.55
N PHE A 50 -5.56 -11.56 -5.00
CA PHE A 50 -4.64 -10.98 -4.01
C PHE A 50 -3.24 -11.01 -4.59
N ARG A 51 -2.65 -9.84 -4.81
CA ARG A 51 -1.31 -9.70 -5.38
C ARG A 51 -0.43 -8.91 -4.42
N ARG A 52 0.63 -9.54 -3.91
CA ARG A 52 1.66 -8.83 -3.15
C ARG A 52 2.58 -8.08 -4.12
N LEU A 53 2.95 -6.86 -3.79
CA LEU A 53 3.89 -6.10 -4.62
C LEU A 53 5.33 -6.59 -4.39
N SER A 54 6.19 -6.32 -5.36
CA SER A 54 7.60 -6.67 -5.33
C SER A 54 8.43 -5.45 -5.67
N SER A 55 9.44 -5.15 -4.86
CA SER A 55 10.40 -4.10 -5.17
C SER A 55 11.14 -4.37 -6.49
N ASN A 56 11.36 -5.63 -6.85
CA ASN A 56 12.03 -5.99 -8.10
C ASN A 56 11.17 -5.67 -9.33
N GLU A 57 9.86 -5.97 -9.28
CA GLU A 57 8.93 -5.62 -10.37
C GLU A 57 8.77 -4.11 -10.54
N LEU A 58 8.99 -3.35 -9.47
CA LEU A 58 8.82 -1.90 -9.42
C LEU A 58 10.14 -1.13 -9.47
N GLU A 59 11.29 -1.80 -9.66
CA GLU A 59 12.62 -1.21 -9.49
C GLU A 59 12.78 0.11 -10.27
N ASN A 60 12.54 0.07 -11.59
CA ASN A 60 12.63 1.25 -12.45
C ASN A 60 11.61 2.35 -12.09
N TRP A 61 10.48 1.99 -11.49
CA TRP A 61 9.44 2.94 -11.11
C TRP A 61 9.77 3.65 -9.79
N LEU A 62 10.39 2.92 -8.86
CA LEU A 62 10.75 3.43 -7.54
C LEU A 62 11.93 4.42 -7.58
N GLU A 63 12.63 4.54 -8.72
CA GLU A 63 13.64 5.59 -8.94
C GLU A 63 13.00 6.99 -8.99
N ASP A 64 11.84 7.11 -9.61
CA ASP A 64 11.20 8.41 -9.93
C ASP A 64 9.89 8.66 -9.17
N TYR A 65 9.26 7.62 -8.62
CA TYR A 65 7.90 7.71 -8.07
C TYR A 65 7.78 6.99 -6.73
N SER A 66 6.97 7.58 -5.84
CA SER A 66 6.48 6.92 -4.63
C SER A 66 5.37 5.90 -4.95
N LEU A 67 5.17 4.91 -4.07
CA LEU A 67 4.13 3.89 -4.25
C LEU A 67 2.71 4.48 -4.37
N GLY A 68 2.42 5.54 -3.62
CA GLY A 68 1.18 6.28 -3.70
C GLY A 68 0.99 6.97 -5.05
N GLU A 69 2.05 7.51 -5.64
CA GLU A 69 2.00 8.05 -7.01
C GLU A 69 1.77 6.95 -8.04
N LEU A 70 2.44 5.80 -7.90
CA LEU A 70 2.22 4.63 -8.76
C LEU A 70 0.78 4.12 -8.67
N TRP A 71 0.18 4.17 -7.49
CA TRP A 71 -1.24 3.84 -7.32
C TRP A 71 -2.16 4.88 -7.98
N VAL A 72 -1.93 6.17 -7.75
CA VAL A 72 -2.74 7.25 -8.36
C VAL A 72 -2.63 7.23 -9.90
N LYS A 73 -1.47 6.83 -10.43
CA LYS A 73 -1.21 6.66 -11.87
C LYS A 73 -1.69 5.32 -12.42
N ASP A 74 -2.32 4.48 -11.60
CA ASP A 74 -2.84 3.16 -11.95
C ASP A 74 -1.78 2.17 -12.47
N VAL A 75 -0.49 2.41 -12.16
CA VAL A 75 0.61 1.45 -12.34
C VAL A 75 0.45 0.30 -11.36
N ILE A 76 0.09 0.63 -10.11
CA ILE A 76 -0.41 -0.32 -9.12
C ILE A 76 -1.94 -0.30 -9.20
N ALA A 77 -2.52 -1.36 -9.76
CA ALA A 77 -3.95 -1.50 -9.95
C ALA A 77 -4.70 -1.76 -8.63
N GLY A 78 -4.71 -0.82 -7.69
CA GLY A 78 -5.44 -0.92 -6.42
C GLY A 78 -6.63 0.04 -6.30
N GLY A 79 -6.92 0.79 -7.37
CA GLY A 79 -8.03 1.73 -7.42
C GLY A 79 -9.38 1.06 -7.66
N PRO A 80 -10.51 1.77 -7.43
CA PRO A 80 -11.82 1.25 -7.77
C PRO A 80 -11.92 0.96 -9.27
N ARG A 81 -12.25 -0.28 -9.61
CA ARG A 81 -12.51 -0.73 -10.99
C ARG A 81 -13.90 -1.36 -11.07
N HIS A 82 -14.57 -1.13 -12.19
CA HIS A 82 -15.78 -1.89 -12.52
C HIS A 82 -15.33 -3.20 -13.14
N GLU A 83 -15.94 -4.28 -12.66
CA GLU A 83 -15.89 -5.61 -13.27
C GLU A 83 -17.03 -5.78 -14.27
#